data_AF-A0A5B8M333-F1
#
_entry.id   AF-A0A5B8M333-F1
#
_cell.length_a   1.000
_cell.length_b   1.000
_cell.length_c   1.000
_cell.angle_alpha   90.00
_cell.angle_beta   90.00
_cell.angle_gamma   90.00
#
_symmetry.space_group_name_H-M   'P 1'
#
loop_
_entity.id
_entity.type
_entity.pdbx_description
1 polymer ?
#
loop_
_entity_poly.entity_id
_entity_poly.type
_entity_poly.pdbx_seq_one_letter_code
_entity_poly.pdbx_strand_id
1 'polypeptide(L)'
;MGRRTVETGEYVAFARRIIRAAGERVAQADDWELSELLSLRDDVEAAIARGVEGLREQGHSWQYIGTALGIRRQSAQERYGRGPNAGA
;
A
#
# COMPACT_ATOMS: atom_id res chain seq x y z
N MET A 1 19.45 20.26 2.96
CA MET A 1 19.37 19.14 3.93
C MET A 1 18.95 17.89 3.17
N GLY A 2 19.86 16.94 2.95
CA GLY A 2 19.55 15.68 2.26
C GLY A 2 18.65 14.82 3.15
N ARG A 3 17.43 14.53 2.68
CA ARG A 3 16.48 13.65 3.36
C ARG A 3 17.08 12.24 3.38
N ARG A 4 17.19 11.61 4.56
CA ARG A 4 17.57 10.19 4.68
C ARG A 4 16.52 9.37 3.94
N THR A 5 16.89 8.81 2.80
CA THR A 5 16.10 7.76 2.14
C THR A 5 16.09 6.56 3.08
N VAL A 6 14.94 6.24 3.65
CA VAL A 6 14.79 5.02 4.45
C VAL A 6 14.84 3.84 3.48
N GLU A 7 15.72 2.87 3.73
CA GLU A 7 15.74 1.63 2.96
C GLU A 7 14.52 0.79 3.31
N THR A 8 13.43 0.96 2.56
CA THR A 8 12.16 0.28 2.81
C THR A 8 12.11 -1.15 2.28
N GLY A 9 13.10 -1.56 1.49
CA GLY A 9 13.13 -2.87 0.82
C GLY A 9 13.12 -4.05 1.78
N GLU A 10 13.98 -4.05 2.81
CA GLU A 10 14.05 -5.14 3.79
C GLU A 10 12.77 -5.23 4.63
N TYR A 11 12.19 -4.08 4.99
CA TYR A 11 10.94 -4.02 5.75
C TYR A 11 9.76 -4.57 4.92
N VAL A 12 9.66 -4.21 3.64
CA VAL A 12 8.65 -4.75 2.73
C VAL A 12 8.85 -6.26 2.50
N ALA A 13 10.10 -6.73 2.39
CA ALA A 13 10.41 -8.15 2.28
C ALA A 13 10.00 -8.93 3.55
N PHE A 14 10.18 -8.35 4.73
CA PHE A 14 9.66 -8.91 5.97
C PHE A 14 8.13 -8.96 5.99
N ALA A 15 7.44 -7.87 5.67
CA ALA A 15 5.97 -7.84 5.62
C ALA A 15 5.41 -8.90 4.65
N ARG A 16 6.03 -9.08 3.47
CA ARG A 16 5.66 -10.12 2.51
C ARG A 16 5.76 -11.53 3.11
N ARG A 17 6.81 -11.81 3.89
CA ARG A 17 6.97 -13.11 4.58
C ARG A 17 5.86 -13.35 5.59
N ILE A 18 5.47 -12.31 6.35
CA ILE A 18 4.38 -12.42 7.33
C ILE A 18 3.04 -12.67 6.66
N ILE A 19 2.69 -11.93 5.60
CA ILE A 19 1.42 -12.13 4.87
C ILE A 19 1.34 -13.55 4.29
N ARG A 20 2.44 -14.05 3.73
CA ARG A 20 2.50 -15.43 3.24
C ARG A 20 2.24 -16.43 4.37
N ALA A 21 2.91 -16.26 5.51
CA ALA A 21 2.76 -17.15 6.64
C ALA A 21 1.38 -17.07 7.30
N ALA A 22 0.66 -15.95 7.16
CA ALA A 22 -0.74 -15.82 7.58
C ALA A 22 -1.65 -16.68 6.68
N GLY A 23 -1.48 -16.61 5.35
CA GLY A 23 -2.22 -17.46 4.42
C GLY A 23 -1.98 -18.96 4.63
N GLU A 24 -0.73 -19.37 4.90
CA GLU A 24 -0.38 -20.75 5.21
C GLU A 24 -1.06 -21.24 6.51
N ARG A 25 -1.23 -20.37 7.52
CA ARG A 25 -1.97 -20.69 8.75
C ARG A 25 -3.46 -20.82 8.50
N VAL A 26 -4.04 -19.86 7.78
CA VAL A 26 -5.48 -19.84 7.45
C VAL A 26 -5.88 -21.07 6.63
N ALA A 27 -4.98 -21.60 5.79
CA ALA A 27 -5.22 -22.84 5.06
C ALA A 27 -5.41 -24.09 5.94
N GLN A 28 -5.09 -24.02 7.24
CA GLN A 28 -5.30 -25.07 8.24
C GLN A 28 -6.43 -24.72 9.23
N ALA A 29 -7.18 -23.67 8.94
CA ALA A 29 -8.03 -22.94 9.88
C ALA A 29 -9.49 -22.89 9.39
N ASP A 30 -10.40 -22.36 10.21
CA ASP A 30 -11.85 -22.33 9.93
C ASP A 30 -12.25 -21.13 9.03
N ASP A 31 -13.45 -21.17 8.45
CA ASP A 31 -13.96 -20.18 7.48
C ASP A 31 -13.95 -18.71 7.98
N TRP A 32 -14.08 -18.49 9.29
CA TRP A 32 -14.05 -17.14 9.87
C TRP A 32 -12.65 -16.50 9.79
N GLU A 33 -11.58 -17.30 9.83
CA GLU A 33 -10.18 -16.83 9.73
C GLU A 33 -9.84 -16.38 8.30
N LEU A 34 -10.58 -16.87 7.30
CA LEU A 34 -10.46 -16.38 5.93
C LEU A 34 -10.94 -14.94 5.79
N SER A 35 -11.99 -14.56 6.53
CA SER A 35 -12.49 -13.17 6.53
C SER A 35 -11.48 -12.21 7.15
N GLU A 36 -10.80 -12.62 8.21
CA GLU A 36 -9.68 -11.87 8.80
C GLU A 36 -8.47 -11.80 7.86
N LEU A 37 -8.15 -12.86 7.13
CA LEU A 37 -7.10 -12.81 6.11
C LEU A 37 -7.44 -11.83 4.97
N LEU A 38 -8.72 -11.76 4.60
CA LEU A 38 -9.21 -10.85 3.55
C LEU A 38 -9.11 -9.39 3.98
N SER A 39 -9.29 -9.07 5.26
CA SER A 39 -9.19 -7.68 5.75
C SER A 39 -7.79 -7.07 5.53
N LEU A 40 -6.74 -7.90 5.52
CA LEU A 40 -5.37 -7.45 5.19
C LEU A 40 -5.25 -6.81 3.81
N ARG A 41 -6.15 -7.14 2.86
CA ARG A 41 -6.18 -6.47 1.55
C ARG A 41 -6.44 -4.98 1.72
N ASP A 42 -7.41 -4.61 2.56
CA ASP A 42 -7.80 -3.23 2.77
C ASP A 42 -6.72 -2.48 3.56
N ASP A 43 -6.07 -3.15 4.52
CA ASP A 43 -4.92 -2.59 5.24
C ASP A 43 -3.74 -2.29 4.31
N VAL A 44 -3.42 -3.20 3.39
CA VAL A 44 -2.36 -3.00 2.40
C VAL A 44 -2.72 -1.86 1.44
N GLU A 45 -3.97 -1.77 1.00
CA GLU A 45 -4.44 -0.67 0.17
C GLU A 45 -4.32 0.68 0.89
N ALA A 46 -4.73 0.75 2.16
CA ALA A 46 -4.59 1.94 2.98
C ALA A 46 -3.12 2.33 3.20
N ALA A 47 -2.23 1.34 3.39
CA ALA A 47 -0.80 1.58 3.49
C ALA A 47 -0.20 2.13 2.17
N ILE A 48 -0.66 1.62 1.01
CA ILE A 48 -0.27 2.14 -0.30
C ILE A 48 -0.73 3.60 -0.45
N ALA A 49 -1.97 3.91 -0.08
CA ALA A 49 -2.49 5.28 -0.14
C ALA A 49 -1.65 6.26 0.70
N ARG A 50 -1.27 5.88 1.93
CA ARG A 50 -0.35 6.66 2.77
C ARG A 50 1.03 6.84 2.12
N GLY A 51 1.57 5.79 1.50
CA GLY A 51 2.82 5.87 0.75
C GLY A 51 2.74 6.85 -0.43
N VAL A 52 1.63 6.82 -1.18
CA VAL A 52 1.35 7.75 -2.28
C VAL A 52 1.25 9.19 -1.77
N GLU A 53 0.51 9.42 -0.68
CA GLU A 53 0.39 10.73 -0.02
C GLU A 53 1.77 11.28 0.39
N GLY A 54 2.58 10.48 1.09
CA GLY A 54 3.93 10.89 1.47
C GLY A 54 4.84 11.19 0.26
N LEU A 55 4.71 10.45 -0.85
CA LEU A 55 5.43 10.77 -2.09
C LEU A 55 4.92 12.07 -2.74
N ARG A 56 3.61 12.34 -2.67
CA ARG A 56 3.02 13.59 -3.17
C ARG A 56 3.47 14.80 -2.35
N GLU A 57 3.51 14.69 -1.03
CA GLU A 57 4.04 15.72 -0.13
C GLU A 57 5.53 16.02 -0.36
N GLN A 58 6.29 15.00 -0.79
CA GLN A 58 7.69 15.15 -1.22
C GLN A 58 7.84 15.82 -2.61
N GLY A 59 6.74 16.12 -3.29
CA GLY A 59 6.74 16.78 -4.60
C GLY A 59 6.84 15.82 -5.79
N HIS A 60 6.79 14.49 -5.59
CA HIS A 60 6.80 13.55 -6.71
C HIS A 60 5.56 13.70 -7.58
N SER A 61 5.74 13.66 -8.90
CA SER A 61 4.65 13.81 -9.86
C SER A 61 3.74 12.57 -9.89
N TRP A 62 2.48 12.77 -10.30
CA TRP A 62 1.56 11.66 -10.57
C TRP A 62 2.09 10.69 -11.64
N GLN A 63 2.91 11.17 -12.57
CA GLN A 63 3.54 10.33 -13.58
C GLN A 63 4.54 9.36 -12.93
N TYR A 64 5.40 9.89 -12.06
CA TYR A 64 6.38 9.09 -11.31
C TYR A 64 5.68 8.03 -10.45
N ILE A 65 4.65 8.44 -9.71
CA ILE A 65 3.88 7.54 -8.84
C ILE A 65 3.14 6.49 -9.67
N GLY A 66 2.53 6.87 -10.79
CA GLY A 66 1.88 5.92 -11.70
C GLY A 66 2.85 4.85 -12.21
N THR A 67 4.06 5.25 -12.62
CA THR A 67 5.12 4.31 -13.01
C THR A 67 5.49 3.35 -11.88
N ALA A 68 5.65 3.85 -10.64
CA ALA A 68 5.96 3.00 -9.49
C ALA A 68 4.83 2.01 -9.15
N LEU A 69 3.58 2.41 -9.35
CA LEU A 69 2.40 1.57 -9.16
C LEU A 69 2.10 0.64 -10.35
N GLY A 70 2.80 0.78 -11.48
CA GLY A 70 2.53 0.01 -12.71
C GLY A 70 1.24 0.43 -13.43
N ILE A 71 0.72 1.64 -13.19
CA ILE A 71 -0.52 2.15 -13.80
C ILE A 71 -0.29 3.49 -14.50
N ARG A 72 -1.26 3.92 -15.31
CA ARG A 72 -1.20 5.23 -15.97
C ARG A 72 -1.36 6.36 -14.95
N ARG A 73 -0.77 7.52 -15.25
CA ARG A 73 -0.88 8.75 -14.45
C ARG A 73 -2.33 9.10 -14.10
N GLN A 74 -3.25 9.02 -15.08
CA GLN A 74 -4.65 9.40 -14.85
C GLN A 74 -5.28 8.47 -13.82
N SER A 75 -5.03 7.16 -13.93
CA SER A 75 -5.52 6.14 -12.99
C SER A 75 -4.94 6.34 -11.58
N ALA A 76 -3.66 6.71 -11.46
CA ALA A 76 -3.07 7.03 -10.16
C ALA A 76 -3.71 8.27 -9.53
N GLN A 77 -3.92 9.33 -10.32
CA GLN A 77 -4.58 10.55 -9.86
C GLN A 77 -6.05 10.32 -9.51
N GLU A 78 -6.78 9.51 -10.28
CA GLU A 78 -8.18 9.19 -10.01
C GLU A 78 -8.33 8.40 -8.71
N ARG A 79 -7.47 7.39 -8.50
CA ARG A 79 -7.52 6.49 -7.34
C ARG A 79 -7.04 7.15 -6.04
N TYR A 80 -5.97 7.94 -6.10
CA TYR A 80 -5.30 8.47 -4.89
C TYR A 80 -5.31 10.00 -4.81
N GLY A 81 -5.78 10.71 -5.83
CA GLY A 81 -5.81 12.17 -5.85
C GLY A 81 -6.95 12.79 -5.06
N ARG A 82 -7.94 11.98 -4.64
CA ARG A 82 -8.93 12.37 -3.64
C ARG A 82 -8.40 11.89 -2.29
N GLY A 83 -7.76 12.77 -1.53
CA GLY A 83 -7.35 12.46 -0.16
C GLY A 83 -8.57 12.12 0.73
N PRO A 84 -8.36 11.63 1.97
CA PRO A 84 -9.43 11.25 2.90
C PRO A 84 -10.38 12.39 3.33
N ASN A 85 -10.27 13.58 2.74
CA ASN A 85 -11.09 14.76 3.00
C ASN A 85 -11.99 15.18 1.82
N ALA A 86 -12.38 14.23 0.96
CA ALA A 86 -13.45 14.43 -0.02
C ALA A 86 -14.75 13.81 0.49
N GLY A 87 -15.26 14.33 1.61
CA GLY A 87 -16.47 13.85 2.28
C GLY A 87 -16.59 14.42 3.69
N ALA A 88 -16.70 15.74 3.80
CA ALA A 88 -17.34 16.41 4.93
C ALA A 88 -18.80 16.68 4.56
#